data_AF-A0A959XZ25-F1
#
_entry.id   AF-A0A959XZ25-F1
#
_cell.length_a   1.000
_cell.length_b   1.000
_cell.length_c   1.000
_cell.angle_alpha   90.00
_cell.angle_beta   90.00
_cell.angle_gamma   90.00
#
_symmetry.space_group_name_H-M   'P 1'
#
loop_
_entity.id
_entity.type
_entity.pdbx_description
1 polymer ?
#
loop_
_entity_poly.entity_id
_entity_poly.type
_entity_poly.pdbx_seq_one_letter_code
_entity_poly.pdbx_strand_id
1 'polypeptide(L)'
;MQLQLKPAVKGLITALLMIVAALIIDQTGNTNPRFQYFVYLIYGTGIFWTLYAKSRQEDTIGSFKEYFSTGFRCFIIITLLMVVFTIIFLKMHPEFLEQEAIATKEYYIQKGGKTPAEMEELANMAKKRYPVLVISLSIFRYLLIGTGFTVFFSLLFTRRK
;
A
#
# COMPACT_ATOMS: atom_id res chain seq x y z
N MET A 1 -8.74 4.32 30.43
CA MET A 1 -9.02 2.88 30.17
C MET A 1 -8.56 2.58 28.74
N GLN A 2 -7.37 2.00 28.54
CA GLN A 2 -6.90 1.68 27.19
C GLN A 2 -7.59 0.40 26.71
N LEU A 3 -8.50 0.53 25.74
CA LEU A 3 -9.15 -0.62 25.10
C LEU A 3 -8.06 -1.56 24.54
N GLN A 4 -7.99 -2.80 25.03
CA GLN A 4 -7.00 -3.79 24.58
C GLN A 4 -7.39 -4.33 23.20
N LEU A 5 -7.15 -3.53 22.16
CA LEU A 5 -7.40 -3.92 20.78
C LEU A 5 -6.30 -4.86 20.27
N LYS A 6 -6.71 -6.00 19.71
CA LYS A 6 -5.80 -6.93 19.03
C LYS A 6 -5.08 -6.21 17.87
N PRO A 7 -3.80 -6.52 17.59
CA PRO A 7 -3.06 -5.91 16.48
C PRO A 7 -3.78 -5.97 15.13
N ALA A 8 -4.50 -7.07 14.87
CA ALA A 8 -5.31 -7.23 13.66
C ALA A 8 -6.46 -6.20 13.55
N VAL A 9 -7.10 -5.85 14.68
CA VAL A 9 -8.19 -4.85 14.70
C VAL A 9 -7.64 -3.45 14.43
N LYS A 10 -6.45 -3.13 14.96
CA LYS A 10 -5.77 -1.88 14.63
C LYS A 10 -5.35 -1.81 13.17
N GLY A 11 -4.92 -2.95 12.62
CA GLY A 11 -4.69 -3.11 11.19
C GLY A 11 -5.94 -2.81 10.37
N LEU A 12 -7.09 -3.37 10.75
CA LEU A 12 -8.38 -3.11 10.09
C LEU A 12 -8.76 -1.62 10.13
N ILE A 13 -8.67 -0.98 11.31
CA ILE A 13 -8.96 0.46 11.44
C ILE A 13 -8.03 1.30 10.56
N THR A 14 -6.73 0.99 10.58
CA THR A 14 -5.74 1.70 9.76
C THR A 14 -6.02 1.54 8.27
N ALA A 15 -6.37 0.33 7.83
CA ALA A 15 -6.72 0.07 6.44
C ALA A 15 -7.97 0.82 6.01
N LEU A 16 -9.01 0.86 6.85
CA LEU A 16 -10.22 1.65 6.58
C LEU A 16 -9.89 3.14 6.44
N LEU A 17 -9.05 3.70 7.32
CA LEU A 17 -8.61 5.09 7.21
C LEU A 17 -7.82 5.35 5.92
N MET A 18 -6.95 4.42 5.53
CA MET A 18 -6.20 4.51 4.26
C MET A 18 -7.12 4.46 3.05
N ILE A 19 -8.14 3.58 3.05
CA ILE A 19 -9.13 3.48 1.97
C ILE A 19 -9.94 4.77 1.87
N VAL A 20 -10.45 5.29 2.99
CA VAL A 20 -11.19 6.56 3.01
C VAL A 20 -10.32 7.70 2.49
N ALA A 21 -9.07 7.79 2.94
CA ALA A 21 -8.14 8.80 2.44
C ALA A 21 -7.89 8.67 0.93
N ALA A 22 -7.69 7.44 0.43
CA ALA A 22 -7.51 7.18 -1.00
C ALA A 22 -8.73 7.60 -1.83
N LEU A 23 -9.95 7.31 -1.36
CA LEU A 23 -11.19 7.72 -2.02
C LEU A 23 -11.38 9.24 -2.02
N ILE A 24 -11.03 9.93 -0.94
CA ILE A 24 -11.08 11.40 -0.89
C ILE A 24 -10.11 12.00 -1.90
N ILE A 25 -8.88 11.47 -1.99
CA ILE A 25 -7.88 11.93 -2.95
C ILE A 25 -8.38 11.73 -4.38
N ASP A 26 -8.97 10.57 -4.67
CA ASP A 26 -9.54 10.26 -5.97
C ASP A 26 -10.63 11.29 -6.38
N GLN A 27 -11.56 11.60 -5.48
CA GLN A 27 -12.61 12.59 -5.73
C GLN A 27 -12.10 14.01 -6.00
N THR A 28 -10.91 14.36 -5.50
CA THR A 28 -10.31 15.68 -5.78
C THR A 28 -9.73 15.78 -7.20
N GLY A 29 -9.64 14.66 -7.94
CA GLY A 29 -9.01 14.59 -9.26
C GLY A 29 -7.51 14.92 -9.24
N ASN A 30 -6.91 15.00 -8.05
CA ASN A 30 -5.56 15.51 -7.88
C ASN A 30 -4.54 14.38 -7.96
N THR A 31 -3.82 14.31 -9.06
CA THR A 31 -2.81 13.28 -9.33
C THR A 31 -1.46 13.56 -8.69
N ASN A 32 -1.36 14.59 -7.83
CA ASN A 32 -0.09 14.96 -7.22
C ASN A 32 0.46 13.82 -6.34
N PRO A 33 1.72 13.36 -6.58
CA PRO A 33 2.35 12.29 -5.80
C PRO A 33 2.36 12.53 -4.29
N ARG A 34 2.29 13.80 -3.86
CA ARG A 34 2.21 14.21 -2.44
C ARG A 34 1.04 13.58 -1.70
N PHE A 35 -0.10 13.40 -2.36
CA PHE A 35 -1.27 12.78 -1.73
C PHE A 35 -1.08 11.29 -1.45
N GLN A 36 -0.31 10.58 -2.28
CA GLN A 36 0.02 9.18 -2.01
C GLN A 36 0.92 9.03 -0.78
N TYR A 37 1.84 9.98 -0.54
CA TYR A 37 2.64 9.99 0.69
C TYR A 37 1.80 10.15 1.95
N PHE A 38 0.66 10.84 1.87
CA PHE A 38 -0.27 10.96 3.01
C PHE A 38 -0.87 9.61 3.40
N VAL A 39 -1.25 8.78 2.42
CA VAL A 39 -1.75 7.42 2.68
C VAL A 39 -0.67 6.55 3.34
N TYR A 40 0.60 6.67 2.93
CA TYR A 40 1.71 5.97 3.59
C TYR A 40 2.03 6.51 4.98
N LEU A 41 1.76 7.78 5.25
CA LEU A 41 1.88 8.36 6.58
C LEU A 41 0.84 7.74 7.52
N ILE A 42 -0.41 7.58 7.07
CA ILE A 42 -1.44 6.84 7.82
C ILE A 42 -0.99 5.40 8.07
N TYR A 43 -0.39 4.75 7.06
CA TYR A 43 0.11 3.39 7.21
C TYR A 43 1.20 3.26 8.29
N GLY A 44 2.21 4.13 8.23
CA GLY A 44 3.31 4.13 9.21
C GLY A 44 2.84 4.49 10.62
N THR A 45 1.94 5.47 10.75
CA THR A 45 1.36 5.87 12.05
C THR A 45 0.51 4.76 12.67
N GLY A 46 -0.24 4.00 11.87
CA GLY A 46 -0.98 2.82 12.35
C GLY A 46 -0.09 1.70 12.88
N ILE A 47 1.04 1.44 12.20
CA ILE A 47 2.06 0.48 12.68
C ILE A 47 2.70 1.00 13.97
N PHE A 48 3.11 2.27 14.01
CA PHE A 48 3.68 2.91 15.19
C PHE A 48 2.74 2.82 16.39
N TRP A 49 1.47 3.19 16.22
CA TRP A 49 0.45 3.12 17.26
C TRP A 49 0.26 1.71 17.80
N THR A 50 0.34 0.71 16.93
CA THR A 50 0.21 -0.69 17.32
C THR A 50 1.38 -1.14 18.20
N LEU A 51 2.62 -0.80 17.82
CA LEU A 51 3.81 -1.13 18.60
C LEU A 51 3.94 -0.31 19.88
N TYR A 52 3.54 0.96 19.85
CA TYR A 52 3.50 1.82 21.03
C TYR A 52 2.52 1.29 22.09
N ALA A 53 1.35 0.81 21.69
CA ALA A 53 0.42 0.20 22.65
C ALA A 53 0.97 -1.10 23.23
N LYS A 54 1.70 -1.89 22.44
CA LYS A 54 2.36 -3.11 22.92
C LYS A 54 3.43 -2.78 23.97
N SER A 55 4.26 -1.76 23.73
CA SER A 55 5.31 -1.35 24.68
C SER A 55 4.79 -0.84 26.02
N ARG A 56 3.50 -0.48 26.06
CA ARG A 56 2.79 -0.01 27.26
C ARG A 56 2.10 -1.11 28.06
N GLN A 57 1.93 -2.30 27.50
CA GLN A 57 1.16 -3.41 28.07
C GLN A 57 2.02 -4.45 28.81
N GLU A 58 3.31 -4.55 28.51
CA GLU A 58 4.21 -5.53 29.14
C GLU A 58 5.09 -4.87 30.20
N ASP A 59 5.01 -5.38 31.43
CA ASP A 59 5.96 -5.11 32.52
C ASP A 59 7.32 -5.77 32.27
N THR A 60 7.41 -6.67 31.28
CA THR A 60 8.65 -7.33 30.84
C THR A 60 9.29 -6.61 29.64
N ILE A 61 10.60 -6.78 29.50
CA ILE A 61 11.38 -6.24 28.37
C ILE A 61 11.00 -7.03 27.11
N GLY A 62 10.04 -6.52 26.36
CA GLY A 62 9.65 -7.09 25.07
C GLY A 62 10.84 -7.13 24.09
N SER A 63 11.08 -8.28 23.50
CA SER A 63 12.16 -8.50 22.54
C SER A 63 11.83 -7.93 21.15
N PHE A 64 12.85 -7.67 20.32
CA PHE A 64 12.66 -7.27 18.92
C PHE A 64 11.68 -8.21 18.18
N LYS A 65 11.78 -9.52 18.43
CA LYS A 65 10.94 -10.55 17.82
C LYS A 65 9.46 -10.36 18.16
N GLU A 66 9.14 -9.98 19.38
CA GLU A 66 7.76 -9.75 19.84
C GLU A 66 7.16 -8.49 19.23
N TYR A 67 7.92 -7.40 19.18
CA TYR A 67 7.50 -6.19 18.48
C TYR A 67 7.33 -6.45 16.99
N PHE A 68 8.29 -7.11 16.34
CA PHE A 68 8.21 -7.41 14.93
C PHE A 68 6.98 -8.28 14.60
N SER A 69 6.74 -9.34 15.39
CA SER A 69 5.57 -10.21 15.24
C SER A 69 4.25 -9.43 15.41
N THR A 70 4.22 -8.51 16.37
CA THR A 70 3.06 -7.64 16.62
C THR A 70 2.80 -6.70 15.45
N GLY A 71 3.84 -6.04 14.92
CA GLY A 71 3.75 -5.17 13.76
C GLY A 71 3.36 -5.94 12.50
N PHE A 72 3.93 -7.13 12.29
CA PHE A 72 3.60 -8.04 11.20
C PHE A 72 2.10 -8.37 11.15
N ARG A 73 1.53 -8.79 12.29
CA ARG A 73 0.08 -9.09 12.39
C ARG A 73 -0.80 -7.87 12.08
N CYS A 74 -0.31 -6.66 12.31
CA CYS A 74 -1.02 -5.44 11.96
C CYS A 74 -0.93 -5.16 10.45
N PHE A 75 0.29 -5.08 9.90
CA PHE A 75 0.49 -4.63 8.53
C PHE A 75 0.08 -5.66 7.48
N ILE A 76 0.07 -6.96 7.82
CA ILE A 76 -0.43 -7.99 6.90
C ILE A 76 -1.93 -7.82 6.63
N ILE A 77 -2.72 -7.46 7.65
CA ILE A 77 -4.16 -7.17 7.51
C ILE A 77 -4.36 -5.93 6.66
N ILE A 78 -3.55 -4.89 6.89
CA ILE A 78 -3.58 -3.67 6.07
C ILE A 78 -3.28 -4.01 4.60
N THR A 79 -2.22 -4.78 4.35
CA THR A 79 -1.85 -5.21 3.00
C THR A 79 -2.99 -5.94 2.31
N LEU A 80 -3.60 -6.94 2.95
CA LEU A 80 -4.70 -7.71 2.36
C LEU A 80 -5.90 -6.82 1.99
N LEU A 81 -6.30 -5.93 2.89
CA LEU A 81 -7.42 -5.01 2.65
C LEU A 81 -7.10 -4.00 1.55
N MET A 82 -5.88 -3.46 1.53
CA MET A 82 -5.46 -2.53 0.47
C MET A 82 -5.38 -3.21 -0.90
N VAL A 83 -5.01 -4.49 -0.97
CA VAL A 83 -5.00 -5.26 -2.22
C VAL A 83 -6.42 -5.51 -2.73
N VAL A 84 -7.35 -5.90 -1.85
CA VAL A 84 -8.77 -6.02 -2.19
C VAL A 84 -9.32 -4.68 -2.68
N PHE A 85 -8.97 -3.58 -2.00
CA PHE A 85 -9.34 -2.23 -2.43
C PHE A 85 -8.76 -1.90 -3.82
N THR A 86 -7.47 -2.16 -4.08
CA THR A 86 -6.86 -1.95 -5.41
C THR A 86 -7.61 -2.71 -6.51
N ILE A 87 -8.02 -3.96 -6.25
CA ILE A 87 -8.79 -4.76 -7.22
C ILE A 87 -10.15 -4.10 -7.50
N ILE A 88 -10.86 -3.63 -6.46
CA ILE A 88 -12.15 -2.95 -6.60
C ILE A 88 -11.96 -1.63 -7.35
N PHE A 89 -10.96 -0.85 -6.97
CA PHE A 89 -10.64 0.44 -7.58
C PHE A 89 -10.37 0.30 -9.09
N LEU A 90 -9.55 -0.66 -9.49
CA LEU A 90 -9.29 -0.93 -10.92
C LEU A 90 -10.56 -1.35 -11.68
N LYS A 91 -11.50 -2.04 -11.03
CA LYS A 91 -12.79 -2.39 -11.65
C LYS A 91 -13.72 -1.19 -11.78
N MET A 92 -13.66 -0.25 -10.85
CA MET A 92 -14.43 0.99 -10.89
C MET A 92 -13.89 1.98 -11.91
N HIS A 93 -12.59 1.91 -12.22
CA HIS A 93 -11.91 2.81 -13.14
C HIS A 93 -11.33 2.08 -14.36
N PRO A 94 -12.17 1.53 -15.26
CA PRO A 94 -11.71 0.87 -16.47
C PRO A 94 -10.93 1.80 -17.41
N GLU A 95 -11.11 3.12 -17.28
CA GLU A 95 -10.38 4.15 -18.04
C GLU A 95 -8.86 4.07 -17.87
N PHE A 96 -8.35 3.55 -16.74
CA PHE A 96 -6.90 3.39 -16.56
C PHE A 96 -6.31 2.37 -17.53
N LEU A 97 -7.09 1.38 -17.97
CA LEU A 97 -6.65 0.44 -19.00
C LEU A 97 -6.49 1.13 -20.35
N GLU A 98 -7.44 2.01 -20.69
CA GLU A 98 -7.39 2.80 -21.92
C GLU A 98 -6.21 3.78 -21.90
N GLN A 99 -6.02 4.48 -20.77
CA GLN A 99 -4.89 5.39 -20.59
C GLN A 99 -3.54 4.68 -20.72
N GLU A 100 -3.40 3.46 -20.18
CA GLU A 100 -2.18 2.68 -20.32
C GLU A 100 -1.87 2.30 -21.78
N ALA A 101 -2.90 1.92 -22.57
CA ALA A 101 -2.68 1.66 -23.99
C ALA A 101 -2.23 2.91 -24.73
N ILE A 102 -2.86 4.06 -24.46
CA ILE A 102 -2.51 5.34 -25.09
C ILE A 102 -1.05 5.69 -24.73
N ALA A 103 -0.71 5.65 -23.44
CA ALA A 103 0.66 5.91 -22.98
C ALA A 103 1.68 4.95 -23.60
N THR A 104 1.33 3.68 -23.77
CA THR A 104 2.19 2.69 -24.44
C THR A 104 2.43 3.05 -25.90
N LYS A 105 1.37 3.43 -26.64
CA LYS A 105 1.51 3.86 -28.05
C LYS A 105 2.38 5.11 -28.14
N GLU A 106 2.11 6.12 -27.31
CA GLU A 106 2.90 7.36 -27.27
C GLU A 106 4.38 7.10 -26.99
N TYR A 107 4.69 6.19 -26.05
CA TYR A 107 6.06 5.78 -25.76
C TYR A 107 6.77 5.21 -27.00
N TYR A 108 6.12 4.32 -27.75
CA TYR A 108 6.74 3.71 -28.94
C TYR A 108 6.74 4.63 -30.17
N ILE A 109 5.80 5.57 -30.28
CA ILE A 109 5.85 6.64 -31.28
C ILE A 109 7.11 7.49 -31.06
N GLN A 110 7.39 7.87 -29.81
CA GLN A 110 8.57 8.68 -29.47
C GLN A 110 9.87 7.89 -29.64
N LYS A 111 9.88 6.60 -29.29
CA LYS A 111 11.06 5.74 -29.40
C LYS A 111 11.40 5.37 -30.84
N GLY A 112 10.41 5.33 -31.72
CA GLY A 112 10.54 4.89 -33.10
C GLY A 112 10.80 3.38 -33.25
N GLY A 113 10.96 2.92 -34.49
CA GLY A 113 11.31 1.52 -34.79
C GLY A 113 10.16 0.52 -34.64
N LYS A 114 8.91 0.99 -34.59
CA LYS A 114 7.70 0.15 -34.56
C LYS A 114 6.69 0.58 -35.60
N THR A 115 6.12 -0.41 -36.29
CA THR A 115 5.01 -0.20 -37.21
C THR A 115 3.71 0.10 -36.45
N PRO A 116 2.69 0.71 -37.08
CA PRO A 116 1.39 0.93 -36.45
C PRO A 116 0.75 -0.35 -35.90
N ALA A 117 0.87 -1.47 -36.62
CA ALA A 117 0.33 -2.76 -36.20
C ALA A 117 1.03 -3.31 -34.94
N GLU A 118 2.37 -3.24 -34.89
CA GLU A 118 3.12 -3.64 -33.69
C GLU A 118 2.77 -2.78 -32.48
N MET A 119 2.58 -1.47 -32.66
CA MET A 119 2.19 -0.57 -31.56
C MET A 119 0.80 -0.90 -31.03
N GLU A 120 -0.15 -1.25 -31.91
CA GLU A 120 -1.48 -1.69 -31.50
C GLU A 120 -1.42 -2.99 -30.67
N GLU A 121 -0.61 -3.95 -31.12
CA GLU A 121 -0.42 -5.21 -30.40
C GLU A 121 0.19 -5.00 -29.01
N LEU A 122 1.23 -4.16 -28.92
CA LEU A 122 1.89 -3.80 -27.66
C LEU A 122 0.93 -3.10 -26.69
N ALA A 123 0.11 -2.17 -27.20
CA ALA A 123 -0.88 -1.46 -26.39
C ALA A 123 -1.97 -2.39 -25.84
N ASN A 124 -2.45 -3.35 -26.65
CA ASN A 124 -3.41 -4.35 -26.22
C ASN A 124 -2.82 -5.32 -25.19
N MET A 125 -1.54 -5.68 -25.33
CA MET A 125 -0.83 -6.45 -24.32
C MET A 125 -0.66 -5.67 -23.01
N ALA A 126 -0.32 -4.39 -23.07
CA ALA A 126 -0.17 -3.52 -21.90
C ALA A 126 -1.49 -3.44 -21.11
N LYS A 127 -2.61 -3.12 -21.79
CA LYS A 127 -3.97 -3.18 -21.25
C LYS A 127 -4.25 -4.46 -20.47
N LYS A 128 -3.99 -5.62 -21.09
CA LYS A 128 -4.27 -6.92 -20.50
C LYS A 128 -3.42 -7.21 -19.26
N ARG A 129 -2.17 -6.75 -19.25
CA ARG A 129 -1.21 -6.99 -18.15
C ARG A 129 -1.32 -5.98 -17.03
N TYR A 130 -1.85 -4.79 -17.30
CA TYR A 130 -1.91 -3.67 -16.38
C TYR A 130 -2.53 -4.04 -15.01
N PRO A 131 -3.72 -4.68 -14.92
CA PRO A 131 -4.27 -5.05 -13.61
C PRO A 131 -3.35 -5.95 -12.80
N VAL A 132 -2.78 -6.97 -13.44
CA VAL A 132 -1.86 -7.92 -12.78
C VAL A 132 -0.62 -7.20 -12.27
N LEU A 133 -0.07 -6.27 -13.07
CA LEU A 133 1.09 -5.48 -12.69
C LEU A 133 0.77 -4.58 -11.49
N VAL A 134 -0.31 -3.80 -11.53
CA VAL A 134 -0.69 -2.87 -10.46
C VAL A 134 -1.00 -3.60 -9.16
N ILE A 135 -1.70 -4.74 -9.22
CA ILE A 135 -2.01 -5.57 -8.05
C ILE A 135 -0.71 -6.14 -7.46
N SER A 136 0.15 -6.70 -8.30
CA SER A 136 1.43 -7.28 -7.86
C SER A 136 2.32 -6.23 -7.21
N LEU A 137 2.49 -5.08 -7.87
CA LEU A 137 3.24 -3.94 -7.33
C LEU A 137 2.64 -3.45 -6.01
N SER A 138 1.31 -3.42 -5.88
CA SER A 138 0.64 -3.03 -4.64
C SER A 138 0.98 -4.01 -3.50
N ILE A 139 0.89 -5.32 -3.74
CA ILE A 139 1.27 -6.36 -2.76
C ILE A 139 2.71 -6.15 -2.30
N PHE A 140 3.67 -6.14 -3.24
CA PHE A 140 5.08 -6.00 -2.92
C PHE A 140 5.38 -4.70 -2.18
N ARG A 141 4.81 -3.59 -2.63
CA ARG A 141 5.01 -2.26 -2.02
C ARG A 141 4.52 -2.20 -0.59
N TYR A 142 3.29 -2.66 -0.31
CA TYR A 142 2.77 -2.64 1.07
C TYR A 142 3.50 -3.59 2.01
N LEU A 143 3.91 -4.76 1.52
CA LEU A 143 4.72 -5.71 2.31
C LEU A 143 6.11 -5.13 2.63
N LEU A 144 6.78 -4.55 1.64
CA LEU A 144 8.13 -4.00 1.81
C LEU A 144 8.11 -2.80 2.77
N ILE A 145 7.20 -1.83 2.54
CA ILE A 145 7.06 -0.66 3.42
C ILE A 145 6.62 -1.07 4.82
N GLY A 146 5.66 -1.99 4.94
CA GLY A 146 5.17 -2.48 6.23
C GLY A 146 6.28 -3.18 7.03
N THR A 147 7.10 -3.97 6.36
CA THR A 147 8.29 -4.59 6.95
C THR A 147 9.28 -3.52 7.39
N GLY A 148 9.59 -2.55 6.53
CA GLY A 148 10.51 -1.45 6.83
C GLY A 148 10.10 -0.66 8.09
N PHE A 149 8.84 -0.20 8.15
CA PHE A 149 8.32 0.48 9.33
C PHE A 149 8.34 -0.40 10.57
N THR A 150 7.94 -1.67 10.43
CA THR A 150 7.92 -2.60 11.56
C THR A 150 9.31 -2.85 12.11
N VAL A 151 10.32 -3.07 11.26
CA VAL A 151 11.72 -3.22 11.67
C VAL A 151 12.18 -1.95 12.37
N PHE A 152 11.99 -0.78 11.74
CA PHE A 152 12.43 0.51 12.28
C PHE A 152 11.85 0.76 13.68
N PHE A 153 10.54 0.64 13.84
CA PHE A 153 9.87 0.87 15.12
C PHE A 153 10.19 -0.22 16.14
N SER A 154 10.31 -1.49 15.73
CA SER A 154 10.72 -2.57 16.64
C SER A 154 12.11 -2.31 17.22
N LEU A 155 13.06 -1.88 16.39
CA LEU A 155 14.40 -1.47 16.86
C LEU A 155 14.32 -0.26 17.79
N LEU A 156 13.51 0.75 17.44
CA LEU A 156 13.34 1.95 18.26
C LEU A 156 12.78 1.63 19.65
N PHE A 157 11.76 0.77 19.74
CA PHE A 157 11.17 0.38 21.03
C PHE A 157 12.03 -0.61 21.81
N THR A 158 12.86 -1.41 21.14
CA THR A 158 13.84 -2.28 21.80
C THR A 158 15.01 -1.46 22.38
N ARG A 159 15.48 -0.41 21.68
CA ARG A 159 16.62 0.44 22.11
C ARG A 159 16.26 1.55 23.10
N ARG A 160 14.99 1.95 23.18
CA ARG A 160 14.52 3.00 24.11
C ARG A 160 14.43 2.53 25.57
N LYS A 161 14.80 1.29 25.86
CA LYS A 161 14.87 0.73 27.21
C LYS A 161 16.32 0.37 27.51
#